data_AF-A0A7M1B245-F1
#
_entry.id   AF-A0A7M1B245-F1
#
_cell.length_a   1.000
_cell.length_b   1.000
_cell.length_c   1.000
_cell.angle_alpha   90.00
_cell.angle_beta   90.00
_cell.angle_gamma   90.00
#
_symmetry.space_group_name_H-M   'P 1'
#
loop_
_entity.id
_entity.type
_entity.pdbx_description
1 polymer ?
#
loop_
_entity_poly.entity_id
_entity_poly.type
_entity_poly.pdbx_seq_one_letter_code
_entity_poly.pdbx_strand_id
1 'polypeptide(L)'
;MKKEDIKRHLHTYSVYGKRRTTINHAFASAIAPSDDYDETKINEALEFLGQNPNQDLTCVFCNDEAETWDHLVGLIKNGELRGFGHQIGNLVPCCKNVILKKAVKSLTNLLINLMKYIVIRMN
;
A
#
# COMPACT_ATOMS: atom_id res chain seq x y z
N MET A 1 -1.11 5.97 14.55
CA MET A 1 -0.40 6.26 13.27
C MET A 1 -1.17 7.31 12.47
N LYS A 2 -0.51 8.25 11.78
CA LYS A 2 -1.18 9.36 11.06
C LYS A 2 -1.00 9.28 9.55
N LYS A 3 -1.75 10.09 8.79
CA LYS A 3 -1.69 10.09 7.31
C LYS A 3 -0.32 10.48 6.78
N GLU A 4 0.40 11.37 7.45
CA GLU A 4 1.70 11.89 7.01
C GLU A 4 2.78 10.80 6.98
N ASP A 5 2.59 9.70 7.72
CA ASP A 5 3.50 8.55 7.72
C ASP A 5 3.60 7.89 6.33
N ILE A 6 2.62 8.09 5.42
CA ILE A 6 2.63 7.56 4.04
C ILE A 6 3.83 8.05 3.22
N LYS A 7 4.39 9.22 3.56
CA LYS A 7 5.59 9.78 2.89
C LYS A 7 6.77 8.79 2.89
N ARG A 8 6.87 7.94 3.92
CA ARG A 8 7.89 6.89 4.01
C ARG A 8 7.68 5.73 3.03
N HIS A 9 6.58 5.71 2.32
CA HIS A 9 6.21 4.64 1.39
C HIS A 9 6.02 5.17 -0.04
N LEU A 10 5.90 6.48 -0.24
CA LEU A 10 5.87 7.18 -1.53
C LEU A 10 7.29 7.47 -2.07
N HIS A 11 8.22 6.54 -1.93
CA HIS A 11 9.55 6.70 -2.50
C HIS A 11 10.11 5.38 -3.01
N THR A 12 10.95 5.52 -4.03
CA THR A 12 11.73 4.45 -4.61
C THR A 12 12.74 3.90 -3.60
N TYR A 13 12.68 2.60 -3.31
CA TYR A 13 13.55 1.98 -2.29
C TYR A 13 15.01 1.84 -2.76
N SER A 14 15.96 2.02 -1.86
CA SER A 14 17.37 1.68 -2.10
C SER A 14 17.62 0.17 -2.02
N VAL A 15 18.34 -0.36 -3.02
CA VAL A 15 18.70 -1.79 -3.14
C VAL A 15 20.01 -2.13 -2.40
N TYR A 16 20.77 -1.11 -1.97
CA TYR A 16 22.10 -1.31 -1.40
C TYR A 16 22.05 -2.04 -0.03
N GLY A 17 22.73 -3.18 0.10
CA GLY A 17 22.92 -3.89 1.38
C GLY A 17 21.81 -4.88 1.81
N LYS A 18 20.89 -5.28 0.93
CA LYS A 18 19.77 -6.20 1.25
C LYS A 18 20.08 -7.67 0.87
N ARG A 19 19.49 -8.66 1.58
CA ARG A 19 19.66 -10.13 1.34
C ARG A 19 19.19 -10.59 -0.06
N ARG A 20 19.57 -11.80 -0.50
CA ARG A 20 19.32 -12.29 -1.86
C ARG A 20 17.83 -12.43 -2.25
N THR A 21 16.95 -12.92 -1.36
CA THR A 21 15.48 -12.94 -1.59
C THR A 21 14.86 -11.54 -1.59
N THR A 22 15.59 -10.56 -1.07
CA THR A 22 15.23 -9.15 -1.14
C THR A 22 15.81 -8.43 -2.35
N ILE A 23 16.65 -9.04 -3.20
CA ILE A 23 17.18 -8.36 -4.40
C ILE A 23 16.08 -8.16 -5.44
N ASN A 24 15.32 -9.21 -5.82
CA ASN A 24 14.23 -9.05 -6.78
C ASN A 24 13.15 -8.10 -6.26
N HIS A 25 12.80 -8.22 -4.98
CA HIS A 25 11.85 -7.32 -4.34
C HIS A 25 12.39 -5.88 -4.30
N ALA A 26 13.61 -5.67 -3.84
CA ALA A 26 14.19 -4.33 -3.76
C ALA A 26 14.38 -3.72 -5.14
N PHE A 27 14.79 -4.48 -6.14
CA PHE A 27 14.88 -4.02 -7.52
C PHE A 27 13.52 -3.61 -8.05
N ALA A 28 12.49 -4.43 -7.88
CA ALA A 28 11.13 -4.06 -8.26
C ALA A 28 10.62 -2.82 -7.52
N SER A 29 10.88 -2.71 -6.22
CA SER A 29 10.58 -1.52 -5.43
C SER A 29 11.38 -0.30 -5.88
N ALA A 30 12.54 -0.48 -6.50
CA ALA A 30 13.40 0.60 -6.98
C ALA A 30 13.04 1.09 -8.40
N ILE A 31 12.24 0.35 -9.16
CA ILE A 31 11.81 0.75 -10.51
C ILE A 31 10.29 0.90 -10.62
N ALA A 32 9.56 0.56 -9.56
CA ALA A 32 8.13 0.76 -9.46
C ALA A 32 7.80 2.26 -9.56
N PRO A 33 6.71 2.62 -10.26
CA PRO A 33 6.22 4.00 -10.25
C PRO A 33 5.88 4.43 -8.82
N SER A 34 6.10 5.69 -8.50
CA SER A 34 5.77 6.27 -7.19
C SER A 34 5.08 7.61 -7.39
N ASP A 35 4.06 7.88 -6.60
CA ASP A 35 3.43 9.19 -6.59
C ASP A 35 4.22 10.15 -5.70
N ASP A 36 4.20 11.43 -6.03
CA ASP A 36 4.55 12.47 -5.07
C ASP A 36 3.49 12.55 -3.95
N TYR A 37 3.88 13.14 -2.82
CA TYR A 37 2.93 13.41 -1.75
C TYR A 37 1.85 14.40 -2.21
N ASP A 38 0.60 13.94 -2.26
CA ASP A 38 -0.58 14.75 -2.56
C ASP A 38 -1.62 14.56 -1.46
N GLU A 39 -1.76 15.57 -0.60
CA GLU A 39 -2.67 15.50 0.55
C GLU A 39 -4.14 15.33 0.14
N THR A 40 -4.56 15.91 -0.98
CA THR A 40 -5.94 15.80 -1.46
C THR A 40 -6.23 14.36 -1.85
N LYS A 41 -5.36 13.74 -2.66
CA LYS A 41 -5.48 12.33 -3.04
C LYS A 41 -5.41 11.38 -1.85
N ILE A 42 -4.57 11.68 -0.85
CA ILE A 42 -4.47 10.88 0.37
C ILE A 42 -5.76 10.96 1.18
N ASN A 43 -6.33 12.16 1.35
CA ASN A 43 -7.58 12.33 2.07
C ASN A 43 -8.72 11.58 1.35
N GLU A 44 -8.83 11.72 0.03
CA GLU A 44 -9.82 10.99 -0.79
C GLU A 44 -9.65 9.47 -0.65
N ALA A 45 -8.42 8.96 -0.73
CA ALA A 45 -8.14 7.54 -0.54
C ALA A 45 -8.53 7.06 0.87
N LEU A 46 -8.22 7.82 1.91
CA LEU A 46 -8.55 7.49 3.30
C LEU A 46 -10.05 7.50 3.56
N GLU A 47 -10.75 8.53 3.07
CA GLU A 47 -12.22 8.62 3.15
C GLU A 47 -12.88 7.45 2.40
N PHE A 48 -12.34 7.08 1.24
CA PHE A 48 -12.79 5.91 0.49
C PHE A 48 -12.61 4.60 1.28
N LEU A 49 -11.53 4.49 2.06
CA LEU A 49 -11.28 3.37 2.98
C LEU A 49 -12.13 3.44 4.27
N GLY A 50 -13.01 4.43 4.40
CA GLY A 50 -13.84 4.65 5.58
C GLY A 50 -13.06 5.18 6.79
N GLN A 51 -11.88 5.76 6.57
CA GLN A 51 -11.05 6.38 7.62
C GLN A 51 -11.28 7.90 7.66
N ASN A 52 -11.04 8.51 8.82
CA ASN A 52 -10.98 9.97 8.94
C ASN A 52 -9.52 10.42 8.80
N PRO A 53 -9.16 11.23 7.78
CA PRO A 53 -7.78 11.68 7.57
C PRO A 53 -7.18 12.49 8.72
N ASN A 54 -8.03 13.04 9.60
CA ASN A 54 -7.62 13.89 10.72
C ASN A 54 -7.53 13.12 12.05
N GLN A 55 -7.64 11.79 12.03
CA GLN A 55 -7.60 10.92 13.22
C GLN A 55 -6.47 9.90 13.11
N ASP A 56 -6.26 9.13 14.18
CA ASP A 56 -5.39 7.95 14.10
C ASP A 56 -6.00 6.90 13.18
N LEU A 57 -5.17 6.36 12.29
CA LEU A 57 -5.57 5.38 11.31
C LEU A 57 -5.69 4.00 11.94
N THR A 58 -6.68 3.26 11.47
CA THR A 58 -6.90 1.86 11.84
C THR A 58 -6.55 0.94 10.68
N CYS A 59 -6.22 -0.30 11.01
CA CYS A 59 -5.90 -1.32 10.04
C CYS A 59 -7.15 -1.66 9.22
N VAL A 60 -7.08 -1.49 7.90
CA VAL A 60 -8.22 -1.76 6.99
C VAL A 60 -8.68 -3.23 6.98
N PHE A 61 -7.90 -4.13 7.58
CA PHE A 61 -8.18 -5.57 7.59
C PHE A 61 -8.78 -6.09 8.90
N CYS A 62 -8.50 -5.45 10.05
CA CYS A 62 -8.92 -5.91 11.37
C CYS A 62 -9.41 -4.80 12.32
N ASN A 63 -9.36 -3.54 11.91
CA ASN A 63 -9.75 -2.34 12.67
C ASN A 63 -8.94 -2.07 13.95
N ASP A 64 -7.88 -2.83 14.23
CA ASP A 64 -6.89 -2.48 15.26
C ASP A 64 -6.09 -1.22 14.85
N GLU A 65 -5.26 -0.70 15.75
CA GLU A 65 -4.36 0.42 15.41
C GLU A 65 -3.46 0.07 14.21
N ALA A 66 -3.40 0.96 13.22
CA ALA A 66 -2.45 0.82 12.13
C ALA A 66 -1.02 1.12 12.61
N GLU A 67 -0.06 0.34 12.14
CA GLU A 67 1.35 0.47 12.51
C GLU A 67 2.24 0.78 11.31
N THR A 68 1.75 0.57 10.09
CA THR A 68 2.47 0.84 8.85
C THR A 68 1.52 0.99 7.65
N TRP A 69 2.05 1.49 6.52
CA TRP A 69 1.38 1.42 5.22
C TRP A 69 1.92 0.22 4.45
N ASP A 70 1.07 -0.44 3.68
CA ASP A 70 1.51 -1.53 2.81
C ASP A 70 0.74 -1.57 1.49
N HIS A 71 1.32 -2.25 0.50
CA HIS A 71 0.74 -2.38 -0.83
C HIS A 71 -0.47 -3.31 -0.82
N LEU A 72 -1.62 -2.81 -1.25
CA LEU A 72 -2.82 -3.61 -1.48
C LEU A 72 -2.58 -4.66 -2.58
N VAL A 73 -1.89 -4.24 -3.65
CA VAL A 73 -1.44 -5.10 -4.73
C VAL A 73 0.09 -5.14 -4.71
N GLY A 74 0.63 -6.31 -4.40
CA GLY A 74 2.07 -6.53 -4.42
C GLY A 74 2.72 -6.16 -5.76
N LEU A 75 3.93 -5.60 -5.67
CA LEU A 75 4.67 -5.01 -6.79
C LEU A 75 5.00 -6.02 -7.90
N ILE A 76 5.24 -7.28 -7.53
CA ILE A 76 5.63 -8.36 -8.43
C ILE A 76 4.60 -9.47 -8.41
N LYS A 77 4.26 -10.02 -9.58
CA LYS A 77 3.64 -11.34 -9.71
C LYS A 77 4.32 -12.11 -10.83
N ASN A 78 4.69 -13.36 -10.60
CA ASN A 78 5.35 -14.22 -11.59
C ASN A 78 6.64 -13.61 -12.18
N GLY A 79 7.37 -12.80 -11.41
CA GLY A 79 8.59 -12.13 -11.86
C GLY A 79 8.38 -10.81 -12.62
N GLU A 80 7.12 -10.42 -12.86
CA GLU A 80 6.78 -9.19 -13.59
C GLU A 80 6.18 -8.12 -12.67
N LEU A 81 6.48 -6.85 -12.99
CA LEU A 81 5.90 -5.70 -12.31
C LEU A 81 4.40 -5.60 -12.63
N ARG A 82 3.57 -5.33 -11.62
CA ARG A 82 2.12 -5.23 -11.79
C ARG A 82 1.61 -3.82 -12.14
N GLY A 83 2.49 -2.82 -12.19
CA GLY A 83 2.19 -1.45 -12.63
C GLY A 83 1.68 -0.48 -11.56
N PHE A 84 1.18 -0.95 -10.42
CA PHE A 84 0.58 -0.08 -9.37
C PHE A 84 1.59 0.59 -8.42
N GLY A 85 2.81 0.06 -8.34
CA GLY A 85 3.92 0.70 -7.63
C GLY A 85 3.67 1.21 -6.21
N HIS A 86 4.42 2.24 -5.84
CA HIS A 86 4.34 3.03 -4.60
C HIS A 86 3.40 4.22 -4.78
N GLN A 87 2.18 3.94 -5.23
CA GLN A 87 1.19 4.96 -5.53
C GLN A 87 0.18 5.06 -4.39
N ILE A 88 -0.40 6.25 -4.21
CA ILE A 88 -1.35 6.53 -3.10
C ILE A 88 -2.51 5.55 -3.15
N GLY A 89 -3.06 5.28 -4.35
CA GLY A 89 -4.15 4.33 -4.52
C GLY A 89 -3.81 2.87 -4.19
N ASN A 90 -2.51 2.50 -4.18
CA ASN A 90 -2.06 1.14 -3.87
C ASN A 90 -1.64 0.96 -2.41
N LEU A 91 -1.63 2.00 -1.58
CA LEU A 91 -1.18 1.93 -0.20
C LEU A 91 -2.37 1.96 0.78
N VAL A 92 -2.33 1.10 1.79
CA VAL A 92 -3.35 1.04 2.84
C VAL A 92 -2.74 1.01 4.25
N PRO A 93 -3.36 1.65 5.26
CA PRO A 93 -2.91 1.54 6.64
C PRO A 93 -3.25 0.16 7.22
N CYS A 94 -2.27 -0.48 7.85
CA CYS A 94 -2.42 -1.83 8.41
C CYS A 94 -1.50 -2.09 9.61
N CYS A 95 -1.81 -3.13 10.38
CA CYS A 95 -0.94 -3.61 11.45
C CYS A 95 0.14 -4.56 10.88
N LYS A 96 1.34 -4.59 11.49
CA LYS A 96 2.48 -5.39 10.97
C LYS A 96 2.18 -6.90 10.95
N ASN A 97 1.30 -7.35 11.83
CA ASN A 97 0.97 -8.78 12.00
C ASN A 97 0.12 -9.37 10.87
N VAL A 98 -0.65 -8.54 10.14
CA VAL A 98 -1.55 -9.02 9.07
C VAL A 98 -0.83 -9.16 7.72
N ILE A 99 0.18 -8.33 7.47
CA ILE A 99 0.97 -8.29 6.23
C ILE A 99 1.61 -9.66 5.92
N LEU A 100 2.07 -10.36 6.96
CA LEU A 100 2.76 -11.65 6.79
C LEU A 100 1.81 -12.83 6.48
N LYS A 101 0.48 -12.67 6.63
CA LYS A 101 -0.46 -13.81 6.66
C LYS A 101 -1.62 -13.80 5.67
N LYS A 102 -1.86 -12.76 4.88
CA LYS A 102 -2.99 -12.80 3.93
C LYS A 102 -2.70 -12.15 2.59
N ALA A 103 -2.52 -13.00 1.58
CA ALA A 103 -3.44 -12.95 0.46
C ALA A 103 -4.81 -13.48 0.96
N VAL A 104 -5.86 -12.65 0.92
CA VAL A 104 -7.27 -13.10 0.77
C VAL A 104 -7.86 -14.02 1.87
N LYS A 105 -8.12 -13.50 3.08
CA LYS A 105 -9.05 -14.20 4.01
C LYS A 105 -9.86 -13.26 4.91
N SER A 106 -10.02 -11.98 4.56
CA SER A 106 -10.85 -11.03 5.33
C SER A 106 -11.59 -10.05 4.42
N LEU A 107 -10.90 -9.53 3.40
CA LEU A 107 -11.56 -8.79 2.33
C LEU A 107 -12.24 -9.79 1.40
N THR A 108 -13.55 -9.71 1.28
CA THR A 108 -14.29 -10.41 0.24
C THR A 108 -13.68 -10.04 -1.12
N ASN A 109 -13.65 -10.99 -2.05
CA ASN A 109 -13.15 -10.75 -3.42
C ASN A 109 -13.80 -9.50 -4.07
N LEU A 110 -15.01 -9.13 -3.62
CA LEU A 110 -15.70 -7.92 -4.00
C LEU A 110 -14.95 -6.64 -3.60
N LEU A 111 -14.48 -6.54 -2.35
CA LEU A 111 -13.71 -5.38 -1.87
C LEU A 111 -12.35 -5.30 -2.56
N ILE A 112 -11.65 -6.43 -2.76
CA ILE A 112 -10.39 -6.45 -3.50
C ILE A 112 -10.60 -6.00 -4.95
N ASN A 113 -11.69 -6.42 -5.60
CA ASN A 113 -12.01 -6.02 -6.96
C ASN A 113 -12.46 -4.56 -7.04
N LEU A 114 -13.22 -4.07 -6.06
CA LEU A 114 -13.61 -2.67 -5.97
C LEU A 114 -12.39 -1.77 -5.75
N MET A 115 -11.52 -2.14 -4.81
CA MET A 115 -10.29 -1.41 -4.54
C MET A 115 -9.34 -1.45 -5.74
N LYS A 116 -9.18 -2.58 -6.44
CA LYS A 116 -8.43 -2.64 -7.71
C LYS A 116 -9.02 -1.73 -8.79
N TYR A 117 -10.35 -1.73 -8.94
CA TYR A 117 -11.04 -0.85 -9.89
C TYR A 117 -10.78 0.63 -9.57
N ILE A 118 -10.51 0.95 -8.32
CA ILE A 118 -10.29 2.31 -7.82
C ILE A 118 -8.82 2.71 -7.88
N VAL A 119 -7.88 1.81 -7.59
CA VAL A 119 -6.45 2.03 -7.88
C VAL A 119 -6.24 2.34 -9.38
N ILE A 120 -7.05 1.72 -10.25
CA ILE A 120 -7.08 1.99 -11.70
C ILE A 120 -7.71 3.36 -12.03
N ARG A 121 -8.65 3.87 -11.22
CA ARG A 121 -9.32 5.17 -11.44
C ARG A 121 -8.57 6.37 -10.87
N MET A 122 -7.70 6.16 -9.88
CA MET A 122 -6.92 7.22 -9.21
C MET A 122 -5.55 7.50 -9.87
N ASN A 123 -5.17 6.66 -10.84
CA ASN A 123 -4.02 6.79 -11.73
C ASN A 123 -4.46 7.11 -13.16
#